data_AF-A0A536ZVZ4-F1
#
_entry.id   AF-A0A536ZVZ4-F1
#
_cell.length_a   1.000
_cell.length_b   1.000
_cell.length_c   1.000
_cell.angle_alpha   90.00
_cell.angle_beta   90.00
_cell.angle_gamma   90.00
#
_symmetry.space_group_name_H-M   'P 1'
#
loop_
_entity.id
_entity.type
_entity.pdbx_description
1 polymer ?
#
loop_
_entity_poly.entity_id
_entity_poly.type
_entity_poly.pdbx_seq_one_letter_code
_entity_poly.pdbx_strand_id
1 'polypeptide(L)' 'MDLTPRELEVIKLLASGCTYSQIAVRLGISAHTVACHIKNTYRKLDVHTAAAAVFRVVSLGRMS' A
#
# COMPACT_ATOMS: atom_id res chain seq x y z
N MET A 1 4.80 13.78 -6.52
CA MET A 1 5.16 12.35 -6.39
C MET A 1 4.16 11.79 -5.41
N ASP A 2 2.99 11.42 -5.94
CA ASP A 2 1.79 11.27 -5.11
C ASP A 2 1.18 9.88 -5.24
N LEU A 3 0.99 9.28 -4.08
CA LEU A 3 0.19 8.08 -3.95
C LEU A 3 -1.26 8.48 -4.22
N THR A 4 -1.91 7.69 -5.07
CA THR A 4 -3.35 7.76 -5.24
C THR A 4 -4.05 7.37 -3.94
N PRO A 5 -5.31 7.77 -3.74
CA PRO A 5 -6.09 7.35 -2.57
C PRO A 5 -6.10 5.83 -2.39
N ARG A 6 -6.22 5.07 -3.50
CA ARG A 6 -6.22 3.61 -3.46
C ARG A 6 -4.87 3.01 -3.06
N GLU A 7 -3.76 3.56 -3.55
CA GLU A 7 -2.42 3.14 -3.15
C GLU A 7 -2.16 3.41 -1.66
N LEU A 8 -2.69 4.53 -1.14
CA LEU A 8 -2.59 4.88 0.27
C LEU A 8 -3.43 3.94 1.15
N GLU A 9 -4.68 3.66 0.76
CA GLU A 9 -5.53 2.68 1.46
C GLU A 9 -4.87 1.31 1.54
N VAL A 10 -4.30 0.83 0.44
CA VAL A 10 -3.59 -0.45 0.39
C VAL A 10 -2.40 -0.46 1.36
N ILE A 11 -1.59 0.59 1.42
CA ILE A 11 -0.48 0.69 2.39
C ILE A 11 -0.97 0.77 3.83
N LYS A 12 -2.05 1.50 4.11
CA LYS A 12 -2.63 1.59 5.47
C LYS A 12 -3.09 0.20 5.96
N LEU A 13 -3.76 -0.56 5.10
CA LEU A 13 -4.19 -1.92 5.44
C LEU A 13 -2.99 -2.87 5.60
N LEU A 14 -1.98 -2.74 4.76
CA LEU A 14 -0.74 -3.50 4.87
C LEU A 14 -0.01 -3.21 6.20
N ALA A 15 0.04 -1.94 6.61
CA ALA A 15 0.59 -1.51 7.91
C ALA A 15 -0.20 -2.08 9.09
N SER A 16 -1.51 -2.32 8.93
CA SER A 16 -2.36 -2.97 9.94
C SER A 16 -2.19 -4.49 10.01
N GLY A 17 -1.27 -5.08 9.22
CA GLY A 17 -1.01 -6.52 9.21
C GLY A 17 -1.93 -7.33 8.29
N CYS A 18 -2.70 -6.67 7.42
CA CYS A 18 -3.55 -7.37 6.46
C CYS A 18 -2.73 -8.03 5.34
N THR A 19 -3.05 -9.27 5.02
CA THR A 19 -2.58 -9.98 3.82
C THR A 19 -3.24 -9.44 2.55
N TYR A 20 -2.67 -9.72 1.38
CA TYR A 20 -3.20 -9.21 0.11
C TYR A 20 -4.64 -9.69 -0.16
N SER A 21 -4.96 -10.92 0.26
CA SER A 21 -6.33 -11.46 0.15
C SER A 21 -7.31 -10.74 1.08
N GLN A 22 -6.90 -10.38 2.30
CA GLN A 22 -7.75 -9.59 3.21
C GLN A 22 -7.96 -8.18 2.69
N ILE A 23 -6.92 -7.55 2.13
CA ILE A 23 -7.01 -6.23 1.49
C ILE A 23 -7.96 -6.30 0.30
N ALA A 24 -7.85 -7.33 -0.54
CA ALA A 24 -8.70 -7.56 -1.70
C ALA A 24 -10.19 -7.63 -1.31
N VAL A 25 -10.52 -8.45 -0.30
CA VAL A 25 -11.88 -8.56 0.25
C VAL A 25 -12.38 -7.21 0.78
N ARG A 26 -11.55 -6.49 1.54
CA ARG A 26 -11.94 -5.22 2.17
C ARG A 26 -12.14 -4.08 1.18
N LEU A 27 -11.40 -4.10 0.06
CA LEU A 27 -11.48 -3.09 -1.00
C LEU A 27 -12.42 -3.50 -2.15
N GLY A 28 -12.99 -4.71 -2.12
CA GLY A 28 -13.87 -5.22 -3.18
C GLY A 28 -13.16 -5.40 -4.53
N ILE A 29 -11.88 -5.73 -4.53
CA ILE A 29 -11.05 -5.92 -5.73
C ILE A 29 -10.32 -7.27 -5.69
N SER A 30 -9.66 -7.67 -6.78
CA SER A 30 -8.88 -8.91 -6.79
C SER A 30 -7.54 -8.76 -6.05
N ALA A 31 -7.01 -9.86 -5.51
CA ALA A 31 -5.66 -9.88 -4.93
C ALA A 31 -4.56 -9.51 -5.96
N HIS A 32 -4.79 -9.79 -7.24
CA HIS A 32 -3.92 -9.36 -8.33
C HIS A 32 -3.92 -7.82 -8.47
N THR A 33 -5.09 -7.19 -8.39
CA THR A 33 -5.23 -5.73 -8.39
C THR A 33 -4.54 -5.09 -7.18
N VAL A 34 -4.65 -5.70 -5.99
CA VAL A 34 -3.92 -5.26 -4.79
C VAL A 34 -2.40 -5.31 -5.04
N ALA A 35 -1.88 -6.42 -5.57
CA ALA A 35 -0.47 -6.56 -5.88
C ALA A 35 0.02 -5.50 -6.90
N CYS A 36 -0.81 -5.14 -7.89
CA CYS A 36 -0.53 -4.06 -8.83
C CYS A 36 -0.42 -2.70 -8.12
N HIS A 37 -1.36 -2.37 -7.23
CA HIS A 37 -1.29 -1.15 -6.41
C HIS A 37 -0.02 -1.12 -5.57
N ILE A 38 0.33 -2.22 -4.88
CA ILE A 38 1.55 -2.32 -4.06
C ILE A 38 2.80 -2.10 -4.92
N LYS A 39 2.90 -2.74 -6.09
CA LYS A 39 4.04 -2.58 -7.00
C LYS A 39 4.19 -1.14 -7.48
N ASN A 40 3.08 -0.47 -7.80
CA ASN A 40 3.09 0.93 -8.18
C ASN A 40 3.50 1.84 -7.01
N THR A 41 3.00 1.56 -5.81
CA THR A 41 3.42 2.26 -4.58
C THR A 41 4.91 2.11 -4.34
N TYR A 42 5.44 0.90 -4.43
CA TYR A 42 6.87 0.62 -4.25
C TYR A 42 7.73 1.42 -5.25
N ARG A 43 7.34 1.42 -6.53
CA ARG A 43 8.01 2.23 -7.55
C ARG A 43 7.94 3.73 -7.26
N LYS A 44 6.81 4.23 -6.76
CA LYS A 44 6.62 5.65 -6.42
C LYS A 44 7.38 6.08 -5.16
N LEU A 45 7.57 5.16 -4.21
CA LEU A 45 8.25 5.41 -2.95
C LEU A 45 9.76 5.09 -3.02
N ASP A 46 10.21 4.49 -4.13
CA ASP A 46 11.57 3.99 -4.34
C ASP A 46 11.99 2.97 -3.25
N VAL A 47 11.15 1.95 -3.05
CA VAL A 47 11.34 0.92 -2.02
C VAL A 47 11.06 -0.47 -2.59
N HIS A 48 11.59 -1.49 -1.92
CA HIS A 48 11.45 -2.89 -2.35
C HIS A 48 10.72 -3.78 -1.36
N THR A 49 10.37 -3.27 -0.17
CA THR A 49 9.71 -4.05 0.88
C THR A 49 8.48 -3.35 1.44
N ALA A 50 7.55 -4.18 1.95
CA ALA A 50 6.37 -3.75 2.68
C ALA A 50 6.73 -2.80 3.83
N ALA A 51 7.69 -3.21 4.66
CA ALA A 51 8.16 -2.43 5.79
C ALA A 51 8.74 -1.08 5.37
N ALA A 52 9.56 -1.05 4.31
CA ALA A 52 10.12 0.19 3.79
C ALA A 52 9.04 1.13 3.23
N ALA A 53 8.03 0.58 2.54
CA ALA A 53 6.90 1.37 2.04
C ALA A 53 6.07 1.98 3.16
N VAL A 54 5.74 1.19 4.19
CA VAL A 54 5.03 1.68 5.38
C VAL A 54 5.86 2.76 6.07
N PHE A 55 7.14 2.50 6.34
CA PHE A 55 8.04 3.46 6.98
C PHE A 55 8.14 4.78 6.18
N ARG A 56 8.21 4.71 4.85
CA ARG A 56 8.27 5.89 3.99
C ARG A 56 6.98 6.71 4.06
N VAL A 57 5.81 6.07 4.05
CA VAL A 57 4.51 6.76 4.18
C VAL A 57 4.34 7.40 5.56
N VAL A 58 4.80 6.74 6.63
CA VAL A 58 4.85 7.28 8.00
C VAL A 58 5.74 8.53 8.05
N SER A 59 6.96 8.41 7.53
CA SER A 59 7.98 9.48 7.57
C SER A 59 7.55 10.73 6.79
N LEU A 60 6.74 10.55 5.75
CA LEU A 60 6.18 11.64 4.95
C LEU A 60 4.94 12.28 5.59
N GLY A 61 4.48 11.81 6.76
CA GLY A 61 3.27 12.33 7.43
C GLY A 61 1.96 12.00 6.71
N ARG A 62 1.99 11.10 5.72
CA ARG A 62 0.85 10.76 4.85
C ARG A 62 -0.06 9.68 5.42
N MET A 63 0.16 9.30 6.68
CA MET A 63 -0.59 8.23 7.35
C MET A 63 -1.75 8.74 8.21
N SER A 64 -2.06 10.03 8.10
CA SER A 64 -3.21 10.71 8.71
C SER A 64 -4.55 10.29 8.10
#